data_AF-A0A5R9C6Q2-F1
#
_entry.id   AF-A0A5R9C6Q2-F1
#
_cell.length_a   1.000
_cell.length_b   1.000
_cell.length_c   1.000
_cell.angle_alpha   90.00
_cell.angle_beta   90.00
_cell.angle_gamma   90.00
#
_symmetry.space_group_name_H-M   'P 1'
#
loop_
_entity.id
_entity.type
_entity.pdbx_description
1 polymer ?
#
loop_
_entity_poly.entity_id
_entity_poly.type
_entity_poly.pdbx_seq_one_letter_code
_entity_poly.pdbx_strand_id
1 'polypeptide(L)'
;MDQAIRDFKYIEKLIKLKQENPQLEIMAAVDSEVVADDGHRWWTADFGDCSVDEVLLKDERVYVRSEDEDDLIHDEMDWVYGVDYSLDSERIDLLEAEAKECVNRMNWKKVILVQIGTAEMFTNAEN
;
A
#
# COMPACT_ATOMS: atom_id res chain seq x y z
N MET A 1 -12.57 2.34 20.76
CA MET A 1 -13.18 0.99 20.88
C MET A 1 -12.23 0.08 21.66
N ASP A 2 -12.71 -0.94 22.38
CA ASP A 2 -11.85 -1.93 23.04
C ASP A 2 -11.02 -2.72 22.00
N GLN A 3 -9.75 -3.03 22.31
CA GLN A 3 -8.84 -3.66 21.34
C GLN A 3 -9.35 -5.03 20.86
N ALA A 4 -9.87 -5.86 21.78
CA ALA A 4 -10.36 -7.19 21.40
C ALA A 4 -11.59 -7.11 20.49
N ILE A 5 -12.41 -6.07 20.63
CA ILE A 5 -13.56 -5.82 19.74
C ILE A 5 -13.08 -5.38 18.35
N ARG A 6 -12.04 -4.53 18.27
CA ARG A 6 -11.40 -4.17 16.99
C ARG A 6 -10.84 -5.38 16.28
N ASP A 7 -10.03 -6.18 16.98
CA ASP A 7 -9.41 -7.38 16.42
C ASP A 7 -10.48 -8.32 15.85
N PHE A 8 -11.55 -8.57 16.61
CA PHE A 8 -12.65 -9.41 16.15
C PHE A 8 -13.27 -8.89 14.84
N LYS A 9 -13.58 -7.60 14.76
CA LYS A 9 -14.15 -6.96 13.56
C LYS A 9 -13.24 -7.12 12.34
N TYR A 10 -11.94 -6.87 12.49
CA TYR A 10 -11.00 -6.96 11.36
C TYR A 10 -10.72 -8.39 10.94
N ILE A 11 -10.66 -9.33 11.89
CA ILE A 11 -10.53 -10.76 11.60
C ILE A 11 -11.77 -11.29 10.88
N GLU A 12 -12.98 -10.89 11.28
CA GLU A 12 -14.21 -11.26 10.56
C GLU A 12 -14.19 -10.74 9.12
N LYS A 13 -13.76 -9.50 8.90
CA LYS A 13 -13.59 -8.93 7.55
C LYS A 13 -12.58 -9.73 6.73
N LEU A 14 -11.43 -10.07 7.30
CA LEU A 14 -10.40 -10.86 6.63
C LEU A 14 -10.91 -12.23 6.21
N ILE A 15 -11.58 -12.94 7.12
CA ILE A 15 -12.15 -14.26 6.86
C ILE A 15 -13.14 -14.16 5.68
N LYS A 16 -14.01 -13.14 5.70
CA LYS A 16 -14.97 -12.90 4.62
C LYS A 16 -14.26 -12.65 3.28
N LEU A 17 -13.27 -11.75 3.24
CA LEU A 17 -12.51 -11.47 2.01
C LEU A 17 -11.81 -12.72 1.47
N LYS A 18 -11.26 -13.56 2.36
CA LYS A 18 -10.61 -14.81 1.97
C LYS A 18 -11.59 -15.87 1.47
N GLN A 19 -12.80 -15.91 2.01
CA GLN A 19 -13.88 -16.77 1.50
C GLN A 19 -14.35 -16.33 0.10
N GLU A 20 -14.48 -15.01 -0.11
CA GLU A 20 -14.87 -14.42 -1.39
C GLU A 20 -13.75 -14.54 -2.44
N ASN A 21 -12.49 -14.53 -2.01
CA ASN A 21 -11.31 -14.55 -2.87
C ASN A 21 -10.32 -15.66 -2.46
N PRO A 22 -10.69 -16.95 -2.58
CA PRO A 22 -9.90 -18.05 -2.02
C PRO A 22 -8.50 -18.19 -2.64
N GLN A 23 -8.32 -17.70 -3.87
CA GLN A 23 -7.05 -17.77 -4.62
C GLN A 23 -6.07 -16.65 -4.23
N LEU A 24 -6.55 -15.54 -3.65
CA LEU A 24 -5.67 -14.43 -3.29
C LEU A 24 -4.93 -14.75 -2.00
N GLU A 25 -3.62 -14.50 -1.99
CA GLU A 25 -2.84 -14.58 -0.76
C GLU A 25 -3.19 -13.45 0.20
N ILE A 26 -2.94 -13.66 1.48
CA ILE A 26 -3.01 -12.62 2.50
C ILE A 26 -1.60 -12.07 2.67
N MET A 27 -1.42 -10.77 2.45
CA MET A 27 -0.14 -10.08 2.66
C MET A 27 -0.27 -9.09 3.81
N ALA A 28 0.66 -9.15 4.76
CA ALA A 28 0.74 -8.18 5.85
C ALA A 28 1.64 -7.01 5.42
N ALA A 29 1.06 -5.81 5.34
CA ALA A 29 1.80 -4.56 5.25
C ALA A 29 2.09 -4.08 6.66
N VAL A 30 3.37 -4.10 7.05
CA VAL A 30 3.81 -3.71 8.39
C VAL A 30 4.30 -2.27 8.34
N ASP A 31 3.69 -1.41 9.14
CA ASP A 31 4.10 -0.03 9.31
C ASP A 31 5.55 0.05 9.81
N SER A 32 6.34 0.98 9.27
CA SER A 32 7.75 1.13 9.60
C SER A 32 7.99 1.44 11.08
N GLU A 33 7.05 2.11 11.75
CA GLU A 33 7.15 2.44 13.17
C GLU A 33 6.97 1.23 14.09
N VAL A 34 6.47 0.10 13.56
CA VAL A 34 6.42 -1.17 14.30
C VAL A 34 7.83 -1.73 14.50
N VAL A 35 8.70 -1.60 13.49
CA VAL A 35 10.04 -2.18 13.49
C VAL A 35 11.04 -1.08 13.84
N ALA A 36 11.26 -0.84 15.13
CA ALA A 36 12.04 0.33 15.57
C ALA A 36 13.58 0.18 15.41
N ASP A 37 14.09 -1.04 15.19
CA ASP A 37 15.49 -1.31 14.85
C ASP A 37 15.72 -2.68 14.17
N ASP A 38 16.96 -2.92 13.72
CA ASP A 38 17.45 -4.17 13.12
C ASP A 38 17.99 -5.18 14.15
N GLY A 39 17.73 -4.95 15.45
CA GLY A 39 18.35 -5.66 16.58
C GLY A 39 17.94 -7.13 16.76
N HIS A 40 17.32 -7.73 15.74
CA HIS A 40 16.86 -9.13 15.71
C HIS A 40 15.99 -9.52 16.92
N ARG A 41 15.07 -8.63 17.30
CA ARG A 41 14.11 -8.81 18.41
C ARG A 41 12.69 -9.02 17.91
N TRP A 42 11.79 -9.33 18.85
CA TRP A 42 10.35 -9.38 18.60
C TRP A 42 9.73 -8.01 18.80
N TRP A 43 8.90 -7.60 17.84
CA TRP A 43 8.07 -6.40 17.90
C TRP A 43 6.61 -6.80 18.06
N THR A 44 5.84 -5.98 18.77
CA THR A 44 4.39 -6.15 18.91
C THR A 44 3.68 -5.08 18.09
N ALA A 45 2.58 -5.46 17.45
CA ALA A 45 1.77 -4.56 16.64
C ALA A 45 0.30 -4.92 16.77
N ASP A 46 -0.54 -3.99 16.36
CA ASP A 46 -1.98 -4.17 16.31
C ASP A 46 -2.42 -4.64 14.93
N PHE A 47 -3.52 -5.40 14.91
CA PHE A 47 -4.13 -5.88 13.70
C PHE A 47 -5.11 -4.83 13.16
N GLY A 48 -4.83 -4.30 11.98
CA GLY A 48 -5.60 -3.25 11.32
C GLY A 48 -6.63 -3.75 10.32
N ASP A 49 -7.11 -2.84 9.49
CA ASP A 49 -8.08 -3.16 8.45
C ASP A 49 -7.46 -3.97 7.30
N CYS A 50 -8.32 -4.57 6.48
CA CYS A 50 -7.89 -5.33 5.31
C CYS A 50 -8.76 -5.07 4.08
N SER A 51 -8.17 -5.17 2.89
CA SER A 51 -8.82 -4.92 1.60
C SER A 51 -8.23 -5.83 0.52
N VAL A 52 -8.94 -5.97 -0.60
CA VAL A 52 -8.33 -6.55 -1.82
C VAL A 52 -7.69 -5.41 -2.58
N ASP A 53 -6.40 -5.54 -2.86
CA ASP A 53 -5.60 -4.52 -3.54
C ASP A 53 -4.52 -5.14 -4.43
N GLU A 54 -3.79 -4.30 -5.15
CA GLU A 54 -2.59 -4.66 -5.87
C GLU A 54 -1.36 -4.04 -5.23
N VAL A 55 -0.33 -4.85 -5.02
CA VAL A 55 0.92 -4.43 -4.39
C VAL A 55 2.10 -4.59 -5.33
N LEU A 56 3.04 -3.65 -5.26
CA LEU A 56 4.31 -3.69 -5.95
C LEU A 56 5.44 -3.65 -4.92
N LEU A 57 6.35 -4.62 -5.00
CA LEU A 57 7.59 -4.60 -4.23
C LEU A 57 8.70 -4.06 -5.13
N LYS A 58 9.18 -2.86 -4.83
CA LYS A 58 10.22 -2.16 -5.59
C LYS A 58 11.11 -1.39 -4.62
N ASP A 59 12.43 -1.48 -4.79
CA ASP A 59 13.42 -0.73 -4.00
C ASP A 59 13.25 -0.85 -2.48
N GLU A 60 12.98 -2.07 -1.99
CA GLU A 60 12.72 -2.41 -0.57
C GLU A 60 11.45 -1.75 0.02
N ARG A 61 10.68 -1.03 -0.78
CA ARG A 61 9.37 -0.45 -0.43
C ARG A 61 8.23 -1.30 -0.97
N VAL A 62 7.14 -1.33 -0.22
CA VAL A 62 5.84 -1.82 -0.68
C VAL A 62 5.05 -0.62 -1.15
N TYR A 63 4.57 -0.67 -2.39
CA TYR A 63 3.62 0.27 -2.95
C TYR A 63 2.25 -0.40 -3.03
N VAL A 64 1.22 0.29 -2.58
CA VAL A 64 -0.18 -0.14 -2.63
C VAL A 64 -0.87 0.66 -3.72
N ARG A 65 -1.43 -0.01 -4.75
CA ARG A 65 -1.92 0.71 -5.93
C ARG A 65 -2.96 1.76 -5.57
N SER A 66 -3.90 1.45 -4.68
CA SER A 66 -4.95 2.39 -4.28
C SER A 66 -4.45 3.63 -3.53
N GLU A 67 -3.23 3.62 -3.01
CA GLU A 67 -2.64 4.70 -2.21
C GLU A 67 -1.48 5.41 -2.95
N ASP A 68 -0.63 4.65 -3.62
CA ASP A 68 0.64 5.14 -4.17
C ASP A 68 0.68 5.26 -5.71
N GLU A 69 -0.36 4.86 -6.46
CA GLU A 69 -0.30 4.85 -7.94
C GLU A 69 0.01 6.22 -8.54
N ASP A 70 -0.69 7.27 -8.09
CA ASP A 70 -0.52 8.63 -8.59
C ASP A 70 0.89 9.18 -8.27
N ASP A 71 1.38 8.94 -7.05
CA ASP A 71 2.73 9.35 -6.63
C ASP A 71 3.80 8.60 -7.44
N LEU A 72 3.62 7.30 -7.68
CA LEU A 72 4.54 6.50 -8.48
C LEU A 72 4.54 6.94 -9.95
N ILE A 73 3.41 7.38 -10.50
CA ILE A 73 3.34 7.97 -11.84
C ILE A 73 4.15 9.26 -11.88
N HIS A 74 4.00 10.14 -10.90
CA HIS A 74 4.78 11.37 -10.82
C HIS A 74 6.29 11.09 -10.67
N ASP A 75 6.68 10.14 -9.82
CA ASP A 75 8.07 9.73 -9.66
C ASP A 75 8.67 9.20 -10.98
N GLU A 76 7.92 8.38 -11.73
CA GLU A 76 8.36 7.89 -13.04
C GLU A 76 8.44 9.01 -14.08
N MET A 77 7.53 9.99 -14.05
CA MET A 77 7.62 11.19 -14.90
C MET A 77 8.93 11.97 -14.60
N ASP A 78 9.19 12.25 -13.33
CA ASP A 78 10.37 12.99 -12.89
C ASP A 78 11.67 12.24 -13.20
N TRP A 79 11.71 10.92 -12.96
CA TRP A 79 12.90 10.10 -13.14
C TRP A 79 13.26 9.84 -14.62
N VAL A 80 12.27 9.53 -15.45
CA VAL A 80 12.49 9.17 -16.87
C VAL A 80 12.71 10.41 -17.73
N TYR A 81 12.00 11.51 -17.43
CA TYR A 81 11.95 12.67 -18.32
C TYR A 81 12.57 13.93 -17.74
N GLY A 82 12.92 13.94 -16.44
CA GLY A 82 13.46 15.12 -15.76
C GLY A 82 12.56 16.32 -16.00
N VAL A 83 11.26 16.16 -15.76
CA VAL A 83 10.19 17.01 -16.32
C VAL A 83 10.55 18.49 -16.15
N ASP A 84 10.83 19.12 -17.29
CA ASP A 84 10.85 20.56 -17.37
C ASP A 84 9.39 21.04 -17.41
N TYR A 85 8.84 21.46 -16.27
CA TYR A 85 7.48 22.00 -16.19
C TYR A 85 7.28 23.29 -17.01
N SER A 86 8.29 23.77 -17.75
CA SER A 86 8.13 24.80 -18.79
C SER A 86 7.62 24.26 -20.13
N LEU A 87 7.48 22.94 -20.27
CA LEU A 87 6.84 22.29 -21.43
C LEU A 87 5.36 22.71 -21.56
N ASP A 88 4.85 22.64 -22.79
CA ASP A 88 3.43 22.88 -23.02
C ASP A 88 2.55 21.74 -22.46
N SER A 89 1.26 22.04 -22.28
CA SER A 89 0.29 21.12 -21.68
C SER A 89 0.16 19.80 -22.46
N GLU A 90 0.25 19.84 -23.79
CA GLU A 90 0.11 18.64 -24.63
C GLU A 90 1.28 17.68 -24.39
N ARG A 91 2.49 18.23 -24.22
CA ARG A 91 3.66 17.43 -23.90
C ARG A 91 3.58 16.82 -22.50
N ILE A 92 3.07 17.56 -21.51
CA ILE A 92 2.88 17.05 -20.14
C ILE A 92 1.87 15.87 -20.16
N ASP A 93 0.75 16.02 -20.86
CA ASP A 93 -0.27 14.97 -20.97
C ASP A 93 0.29 13.67 -21.60
N LEU A 94 1.17 13.81 -22.61
CA LEU A 94 1.85 12.67 -23.23
C LEU A 94 2.81 11.97 -22.26
N LEU A 95 3.57 12.73 -21.48
CA LEU A 95 4.50 12.17 -20.48
C LEU A 95 3.75 11.44 -19.36
N GLU A 96 2.64 12.00 -18.88
CA GLU A 96 1.80 11.37 -17.88
C GLU A 96 1.19 10.06 -18.41
N ALA A 97 0.74 10.04 -19.67
CA ALA A 97 0.25 8.82 -20.30
C ALA A 97 1.35 7.74 -20.43
N GLU A 98 2.56 8.12 -20.84
CA GLU A 98 3.70 7.19 -20.93
C GLU A 98 4.10 6.64 -19.55
N ALA A 99 4.14 7.49 -18.52
CA ALA A 99 4.42 7.10 -17.14
C ALA A 99 3.34 6.16 -16.58
N LYS A 100 2.05 6.48 -16.79
CA LYS A 100 0.92 5.61 -16.46
C LYS A 100 1.05 4.23 -17.10
N GLU A 101 1.44 4.17 -18.36
CA GLU A 101 1.67 2.89 -19.02
C GLU A 101 2.85 2.12 -18.40
N CYS A 102 3.95 2.81 -18.06
CA CYS A 102 5.09 2.20 -17.38
C CYS A 102 4.69 1.61 -16.03
N VAL A 103 4.00 2.38 -15.19
CA VAL A 103 3.48 1.94 -13.89
C VAL A 103 2.56 0.74 -14.05
N ASN A 104 1.62 0.76 -15.01
CA ASN A 104 0.70 -0.35 -15.25
C ASN A 104 1.37 -1.65 -15.69
N ARG A 105 2.54 -1.58 -16.34
CA ARG A 105 3.32 -2.74 -16.76
C ARG A 105 4.20 -3.33 -15.67
N MET A 106 4.31 -2.68 -14.51
CA MET A 106 5.08 -3.20 -13.39
C MET A 106 4.45 -4.48 -12.83
N ASN A 107 5.22 -5.24 -12.05
CA ASN A 107 4.82 -6.55 -11.54
C ASN A 107 3.89 -6.44 -10.31
N TRP A 108 2.75 -5.79 -10.51
CA TRP A 108 1.69 -5.68 -9.52
C TRP A 108 1.10 -7.03 -9.19
N LYS A 109 0.92 -7.30 -7.90
CA LYS A 109 0.37 -8.55 -7.39
C LYS A 109 -0.93 -8.28 -6.67
N LYS A 110 -2.03 -8.87 -7.15
CA LYS A 110 -3.32 -8.79 -6.46
C LYS A 110 -3.32 -9.67 -5.20
N VAL A 111 -3.65 -9.08 -4.06
CA VAL A 111 -3.60 -9.71 -2.74
C VAL A 111 -4.79 -9.27 -1.88
N ILE A 112 -5.01 -9.96 -0.75
CA ILE A 112 -5.74 -9.40 0.38
C ILE A 112 -4.70 -8.75 1.28
N LEU A 113 -4.63 -7.43 1.26
CA LEU A 113 -3.70 -6.65 2.07
C LEU A 113 -4.26 -6.45 3.46
N VAL A 114 -3.42 -6.66 4.48
CA VAL A 114 -3.73 -6.47 5.89
C VAL A 114 -2.77 -5.45 6.45
N GLN A 115 -3.29 -4.38 7.06
CA GLN A 115 -2.48 -3.40 7.75
C GLN A 115 -2.07 -3.92 9.13
N ILE A 116 -0.79 -3.84 9.44
CA ILE A 116 -0.22 -4.14 10.75
C ILE A 116 0.51 -2.89 11.21
N GLY A 117 0.06 -2.28 12.30
CA GLY A 117 0.50 -0.95 12.69
C GLY A 117 0.63 -0.77 14.19
N THR A 118 1.09 0.39 14.60
CA THR A 118 1.10 0.77 16.02
C THR A 118 -0.32 0.99 16.53
N ALA A 119 -0.53 0.87 17.84
CA ALA A 119 -1.84 1.10 18.43
C ALA A 119 -2.41 2.50 18.15
N GLU A 120 -1.52 3.49 18.05
CA GLU A 120 -1.88 4.89 17.80
C GLU A 120 -2.52 5.09 16.42
N MET A 121 -2.01 4.38 15.41
CA MET A 121 -2.51 4.41 14.02
C MET A 121 -4.00 4.07 13.94
N PHE A 122 -4.45 3.03 14.65
CA PHE A 122 -5.83 2.55 14.59
C PHE A 122 -6.76 3.19 15.63
N THR A 123 -6.22 3.96 16.57
CA THR A 123 -7.03 4.77 17.50
C THR A 123 -7.41 6.14 16.92
N ASN A 124 -6.55 6.72 16.06
CA ASN A 124 -6.77 8.06 15.51
C ASN A 124 -7.67 8.06 14.26
N ALA A 125 -7.79 6.93 13.55
CA ALA A 125 -8.65 6.80 12.37
C ALA A 125 -10.16 6.79 12.66
N GLU A 126 -10.56 6.72 13.95
CA GLU A 126 -11.98 6.71 14.38
C GLU A 126 -12.45 8.06 14.97
N ASN A 127 -11.63 9.12 14.96
CA ASN A 127 -11.96 10.47 15.46
C ASN A 127 -12.20 11.49 14.35
#